data_AF-A0A7C0Z9F3-F1
#
_entry.id   AF-A0A7C0Z9F3-F1
#
_cell.length_a   1.000
_cell.length_b   1.000
_cell.length_c   1.000
_cell.angle_alpha   90.00
_cell.angle_beta   90.00
_cell.angle_gamma   90.00
#
_symmetry.space_group_name_H-M   'P 1'
#
loop_
_entity.id
_entity.type
_entity.pdbx_description
1 polymer ?
#
loop_
_entity_poly.entity_id
_entity_poly.type
_entity_poly.pdbx_seq_one_letter_code
_entity_poly.pdbx_strand_id
1 'polypeptide(L)'
;MRLRVIVTNGNINVDLFWLNHDGKDVYFGIPKTNRKRTYHKSGKIHTTHDGIKTEEVWTKPLKDLDGQFHLTTINIGNAKSWVNAQHSRHEYTGKQSDCILSVDTRVIPESVQTNIAIGLLEPLNLNPLTRLIKLISPQQILLSTEVEPWVYALLFWFSDFDEITKRLSSG
;
A
#
# COMPACT_ATOMS: atom_id res chain seq x y z
N MET A 1 -5.71 8.26 -10.85
CA MET A 1 -5.92 7.03 -10.09
C MET A 1 -5.90 7.30 -8.59
N ARG A 2 -6.97 6.91 -7.90
CA ARG A 2 -7.18 7.07 -6.45
C ARG A 2 -7.42 5.70 -5.84
N LEU A 3 -6.46 5.24 -5.03
CA LEU A 3 -6.54 4.00 -4.28
C LEU A 3 -6.97 4.27 -2.84
N ARG A 4 -7.84 3.43 -2.29
CA ARG A 4 -8.04 3.29 -0.84
C ARG A 4 -7.75 1.88 -0.38
N VAL A 5 -7.28 1.76 0.85
CA VAL A 5 -7.23 0.48 1.57
C VAL A 5 -8.20 0.57 2.73
N ILE A 6 -9.17 -0.34 2.78
CA ILE A 6 -10.20 -0.41 3.82
C ILE A 6 -10.06 -1.74 4.53
N VAL A 7 -10.07 -1.72 5.86
CA VAL A 7 -10.15 -2.93 6.68
C VAL A 7 -11.57 -3.07 7.21
N THR A 8 -12.10 -4.28 7.18
CA THR A 8 -13.46 -4.56 7.63
C THR A 8 -13.58 -5.89 8.38
N ASN A 9 -14.54 -5.99 9.29
CA ASN A 9 -15.01 -7.25 9.85
C ASN A 9 -16.48 -7.55 9.45
N GLY A 10 -17.02 -6.84 8.46
CA GLY A 10 -18.42 -6.89 8.05
C GLY A 10 -19.34 -5.93 8.81
N ASN A 11 -18.96 -5.46 10.00
CA ASN A 11 -19.73 -4.50 10.81
C ASN A 11 -19.01 -3.16 10.95
N ILE A 12 -17.70 -3.21 11.16
CA ILE A 12 -16.79 -2.08 11.31
C ILE A 12 -15.98 -1.96 10.02
N ASN A 13 -15.86 -0.74 9.52
CA ASN A 13 -15.05 -0.42 8.35
C ASN A 13 -14.11 0.73 8.70
N VAL A 14 -12.82 0.58 8.39
CA VAL A 14 -11.79 1.57 8.71
C VAL A 14 -10.95 1.85 7.48
N ASP A 15 -10.92 3.12 7.06
CA ASP A 15 -9.95 3.57 6.06
C ASP A 15 -8.52 3.57 6.65
N LEU A 16 -7.65 2.73 6.11
CA LEU A 16 -6.25 2.67 6.53
C LEU A 16 -5.34 3.59 5.75
N PHE A 17 -5.62 3.74 4.46
CA PHE A 17 -4.69 4.36 3.54
C PHE A 17 -5.40 4.94 2.34
N TRP A 18 -4.84 6.03 1.84
CA TRP A 18 -5.21 6.59 0.56
C TRP A 18 -3.96 6.88 -0.26
N LEU A 19 -4.09 6.73 -1.58
CA LEU A 19 -3.13 7.20 -2.57
C LEU A 19 -3.87 7.91 -3.69
N ASN A 20 -3.29 9.01 -4.17
CA ASN A 20 -3.71 9.72 -5.36
C ASN A 20 -2.50 9.86 -6.28
N HIS A 21 -2.62 9.32 -7.49
CA HIS A 21 -1.67 9.49 -8.57
C HIS A 21 -2.37 10.15 -9.75
N ASP A 22 -1.86 11.31 -10.17
CA ASP A 22 -2.45 12.12 -11.25
C ASP A 22 -1.68 12.03 -12.58
N GLY A 23 -0.77 11.06 -12.71
CA GLY A 23 0.15 10.92 -13.85
C GLY A 23 1.37 11.85 -13.81
N LYS A 24 1.48 12.75 -12.82
CA LYS A 24 2.66 13.61 -12.62
C LYS A 24 3.30 13.35 -11.27
N ASP A 25 2.50 13.33 -10.22
CA ASP A 25 2.92 13.15 -8.85
C ASP A 25 2.11 12.02 -8.19
N VAL A 26 2.64 11.50 -7.09
CA VAL A 26 1.98 10.52 -6.24
C VAL A 26 1.91 11.06 -4.82
N TYR A 27 0.71 11.11 -4.26
CA TYR A 27 0.43 11.56 -2.91
C TYR A 27 -0.20 10.43 -2.13
N PHE A 28 0.24 10.19 -0.90
CA PHE A 28 -0.33 9.12 -0.10
C PHE A 28 -0.18 9.37 1.40
N GLY A 29 -1.02 8.70 2.18
CA GLY A 29 -0.98 8.81 3.63
C GLY A 29 -2.11 8.06 4.33
N ILE A 30 -2.23 8.35 5.62
CA ILE A 30 -3.27 7.79 6.49
C ILE A 30 -4.37 8.85 6.65
N PRO A 31 -5.65 8.50 6.52
CA PRO A 31 -6.77 9.42 6.77
C PRO A 31 -6.67 10.12 8.14
N LYS A 32 -7.16 11.36 8.23
CA LYS A 32 -7.12 12.23 9.43
C LYS A 32 -5.75 12.49 10.05
N THR A 33 -4.67 12.05 9.43
CA THR A 33 -3.33 12.48 9.82
C THR A 33 -2.93 13.67 8.96
N ASN A 34 -2.31 14.67 9.59
CA ASN A 34 -1.64 15.75 8.86
C ASN A 34 -0.31 15.27 8.24
N ARG A 35 -0.06 13.96 8.26
CA ARG A 35 1.11 13.31 7.69
C ARG A 35 0.76 12.73 6.32
N LYS A 36 1.47 13.19 5.30
CA LYS A 36 1.41 12.61 3.94
C LYS A 36 2.79 12.52 3.35
N ARG A 37 3.00 11.58 2.45
CA ARG A 37 4.22 11.47 1.66
C ARG A 37 3.90 11.79 0.21
N THR A 38 4.84 12.45 -0.45
CA THR A 38 4.71 12.83 -1.86
C THR A 38 5.93 12.35 -2.63
N TYR A 39 5.70 11.77 -3.80
CA TYR A 39 6.71 11.50 -4.82
C TYR A 39 6.39 12.39 -6.02
N HIS A 40 7.24 13.37 -6.24
CA HIS A 40 7.11 14.37 -7.31
C HIS A 40 7.61 13.83 -8.64
N LYS A 41 7.08 14.36 -9.74
CA LYS A 41 7.54 14.10 -11.12
C LYS A 41 9.06 14.13 -11.26
N SER A 42 9.71 15.05 -10.55
CA SER A 42 11.16 15.27 -10.60
C SER A 42 12.00 14.18 -9.94
N GLY A 43 11.41 13.23 -9.22
CA GLY A 43 12.16 12.26 -8.40
C GLY A 43 12.26 12.63 -6.93
N LYS A 44 11.86 13.87 -6.56
CA LYS A 44 11.88 14.31 -5.16
C LYS A 44 10.80 13.58 -4.37
N ILE A 45 11.18 13.01 -3.24
CA ILE A 45 10.27 12.44 -2.24
C ILE A 45 10.40 13.25 -0.97
N HIS A 46 9.28 13.54 -0.31
CA HIS A 46 9.28 14.10 1.03
C HIS A 46 8.03 13.71 1.81
N THR A 47 8.15 13.75 3.13
CA THR A 47 7.02 13.67 4.06
C THR A 47 6.62 15.10 4.42
N THR A 48 5.32 15.39 4.46
CA THR A 48 4.76 16.59 5.06
C THR A 48 4.06 16.19 6.35
N HIS A 49 4.40 16.82 7.47
CA HIS A 49 3.76 16.63 8.76
C HIS A 49 3.44 18.00 9.36
N ASP A 50 2.17 18.26 9.64
CA ASP A 50 1.70 19.56 10.16
C ASP A 50 2.18 20.76 9.32
N GLY A 51 2.19 20.58 7.99
CA GLY A 51 2.65 21.60 7.03
C GLY A 51 4.16 21.68 6.85
N ILE A 52 4.95 21.00 7.69
CA ILE A 52 6.42 21.00 7.65
C ILE A 52 6.90 19.85 6.74
N LYS A 53 7.83 20.15 5.83
CA LYS A 53 8.46 19.14 4.97
C LYS A 53 9.69 18.54 5.65
N THR A 54 9.76 17.21 5.68
CA THR A 54 10.85 16.43 6.24
C THR A 54 11.20 15.26 5.32
N GLU A 55 12.29 14.54 5.63
CA GLU A 55 12.70 13.31 4.93
C GLU A 55 12.84 13.53 3.41
N GLU A 56 13.45 14.65 3.01
CA GLU A 56 13.66 14.95 1.60
C GLU A 56 14.73 14.03 1.01
N VAL A 57 14.33 13.22 0.03
CA VAL A 57 15.21 12.29 -0.68
C VAL A 57 15.01 12.45 -2.17
N TRP A 58 16.08 12.33 -2.94
CA TRP A 58 16.02 12.30 -4.39
C TRP A 58 16.13 10.87 -4.90
N THR A 59 15.22 10.51 -5.79
CA THR A 59 15.17 9.23 -6.49
C THR A 59 15.08 9.48 -7.99
N LYS A 60 14.95 8.43 -8.80
CA LYS A 60 14.70 8.61 -10.24
C LYS A 60 13.41 9.40 -10.46
N PRO A 61 13.29 10.23 -11.52
CA PRO A 61 12.02 10.81 -11.91
C PRO A 61 10.95 9.75 -12.17
N LEU A 62 9.67 10.07 -11.92
CA LEU A 62 8.57 9.10 -12.10
C LEU A 62 8.48 8.53 -13.51
N LYS A 63 8.71 9.37 -14.52
CA LYS A 63 8.74 8.98 -15.94
C LYS A 63 9.91 8.05 -16.31
N ASP A 64 10.94 8.01 -15.48
CA ASP A 64 12.16 7.23 -15.69
C ASP A 64 12.21 6.03 -14.70
N LEU A 65 11.07 5.70 -14.07
CA LEU A 65 10.94 4.54 -13.21
C LEU A 65 11.06 3.27 -14.05
N ASP A 66 12.05 2.46 -13.70
CA ASP A 66 12.37 1.18 -14.33
C ASP A 66 12.15 0.08 -13.28
N GLY A 67 11.41 -0.95 -13.65
CA GLY A 67 11.02 -2.04 -12.77
C GLY A 67 9.96 -1.66 -11.73
N GLN A 68 10.25 -1.84 -10.44
CA GLN A 68 9.32 -1.50 -9.35
C GLN A 68 9.90 -0.46 -8.39
N PHE A 69 9.03 0.36 -7.83
CA PHE A 69 9.36 1.24 -6.70
C PHE A 69 8.38 1.01 -5.56
N HIS A 70 8.89 0.62 -4.40
CA HIS A 70 8.08 0.41 -3.21
C HIS A 70 7.77 1.73 -2.51
N LEU A 71 6.49 2.08 -2.36
CA LEU A 71 6.09 3.32 -1.69
C LEU A 71 6.00 3.13 -0.18
N THR A 72 5.28 2.09 0.25
CA THR A 72 5.08 1.78 1.67
C THR A 72 4.55 0.36 1.86
N THR A 73 4.79 -0.18 3.04
CA THR A 73 4.07 -1.34 3.57
C THR A 73 3.28 -0.90 4.80
N ILE A 74 2.04 -1.37 4.92
CA ILE A 74 1.22 -1.23 6.13
C ILE A 74 1.18 -2.59 6.80
N ASN A 75 1.52 -2.65 8.09
CA ASN A 75 1.57 -3.89 8.86
C ASN A 75 0.53 -3.84 9.99
N ILE A 76 -0.23 -4.92 10.14
CA ILE A 76 -1.23 -5.09 11.21
C ILE A 76 -0.96 -6.44 11.88
N GLY A 77 -0.50 -6.42 13.13
CA GLY A 77 -0.05 -7.64 13.82
C GLY A 77 -1.16 -8.67 14.07
N ASN A 78 -2.37 -8.22 14.40
CA ASN A 78 -3.57 -9.06 14.45
C ASN A 78 -4.73 -8.24 13.91
N ALA A 79 -5.07 -8.45 12.64
CA ALA A 79 -6.07 -7.63 11.96
C ALA A 79 -7.47 -7.74 12.57
N LYS A 80 -7.86 -8.93 13.05
CA LYS A 80 -9.16 -9.14 13.73
C LYS A 80 -9.25 -8.33 15.02
N SER A 81 -8.27 -8.47 15.92
CA SER A 81 -8.26 -7.71 17.17
C SER A 81 -8.14 -6.21 16.91
N TRP A 82 -7.32 -5.83 15.92
CA TRP A 82 -7.12 -4.43 15.57
C TRP A 82 -8.41 -3.75 15.11
N VAL A 83 -9.17 -4.35 14.19
CA VAL A 83 -10.41 -3.74 13.66
C VAL A 83 -11.52 -3.70 14.70
N ASN A 84 -11.60 -4.70 15.58
CA ASN A 84 -12.56 -4.73 16.68
C ASN A 84 -12.29 -3.64 17.74
N ALA A 85 -11.04 -3.20 17.87
CA ALA A 85 -10.66 -2.09 18.74
C ALA A 85 -10.89 -0.70 18.10
N GLN A 86 -11.32 -0.65 16.83
CA GLN A 86 -11.65 0.60 16.15
C GLN A 86 -13.15 0.90 16.22
N HIS A 87 -13.49 2.17 15.96
CA HIS A 87 -14.84 2.54 15.56
C HIS A 87 -14.92 2.58 14.03
N SER A 88 -16.11 2.39 13.46
CA SER A 88 -16.32 2.61 12.02
C SER A 88 -15.89 4.03 11.65
N ARG A 89 -14.99 4.12 10.68
CA ARG A 89 -14.36 5.36 10.24
C ARG A 89 -14.28 5.35 8.72
N HIS A 90 -15.27 5.99 8.11
CA HIS A 90 -15.33 6.30 6.68
C HIS A 90 -14.83 7.73 6.46
N GLU A 91 -13.53 7.92 6.60
CA GLU A 91 -12.95 9.24 6.88
C GLU A 91 -12.15 9.81 5.71
N TYR A 92 -12.09 9.09 4.60
CA TYR A 92 -11.54 9.65 3.37
C TYR A 92 -12.47 10.74 2.82
N THR A 93 -12.03 11.99 2.90
CA THR A 93 -12.73 13.18 2.40
C THR A 93 -12.35 13.57 0.96
N GLY A 94 -11.50 12.77 0.31
CA GLY A 94 -11.14 13.00 -1.08
C GLY A 94 -12.27 12.63 -2.06
N LYS A 95 -12.04 12.91 -3.34
CA LYS A 95 -12.99 12.54 -4.41
C LYS A 95 -13.14 11.01 -4.50
N GLN A 96 -14.30 10.52 -4.98
CA GLN A 96 -14.60 9.09 -5.18
C GLN A 96 -13.39 8.27 -5.64
N SER A 97 -13.13 7.12 -5.01
CA SER A 97 -11.98 6.29 -5.35
C SER A 97 -12.16 5.57 -6.68
N ASP A 98 -11.07 5.48 -7.43
CA ASP A 98 -11.00 4.68 -8.66
C ASP A 98 -10.80 3.19 -8.31
N CYS A 99 -10.15 2.93 -7.18
CA CYS A 99 -9.80 1.57 -6.76
C CYS A 99 -9.84 1.40 -5.24
N ILE A 100 -10.31 0.24 -4.76
CA ILE A 100 -10.37 -0.08 -3.33
C ILE A 100 -9.80 -1.49 -3.12
N LEU A 101 -8.76 -1.59 -2.28
CA LEU A 101 -8.33 -2.85 -1.69
C LEU A 101 -9.08 -3.04 -0.37
N SER A 102 -9.98 -4.03 -0.32
CA SER A 102 -10.71 -4.39 0.89
C SER A 102 -10.01 -5.54 1.62
N VAL A 103 -9.74 -5.35 2.91
CA VAL A 103 -9.12 -6.33 3.80
C VAL A 103 -10.20 -6.84 4.74
N ASP A 104 -10.84 -7.95 4.39
CA ASP A 104 -11.84 -8.59 5.23
C ASP A 104 -11.16 -9.46 6.30
N THR A 105 -11.16 -8.98 7.52
CA THR A 105 -10.52 -9.65 8.66
C THR A 105 -11.17 -10.98 9.04
N ARG A 106 -12.40 -11.26 8.58
CA ARG A 106 -13.08 -12.53 8.88
C ARG A 106 -12.41 -13.73 8.21
N VAL A 107 -11.75 -13.51 7.07
CA VAL A 107 -11.05 -14.58 6.32
C VAL A 107 -9.56 -14.67 6.67
N ILE A 108 -9.04 -13.73 7.44
CA ILE A 108 -7.63 -13.72 7.88
C ILE A 108 -7.50 -14.61 9.11
N PRO A 109 -6.55 -15.56 9.16
CA PRO A 109 -6.34 -16.38 10.34
C PRO A 109 -6.01 -15.56 11.59
N GLU A 110 -6.25 -16.13 12.76
CA GLU A 110 -5.84 -15.49 14.02
C GLU A 110 -4.33 -15.56 14.19
N SER A 111 -3.77 -14.56 14.88
CA SER A 111 -2.34 -14.48 15.21
C SER A 111 -1.37 -14.36 14.03
N VAL A 112 -1.84 -13.90 12.86
CA VAL A 112 -0.98 -13.62 11.71
C VAL A 112 -0.76 -12.12 11.53
N GLN A 113 0.44 -11.74 11.10
CA GLN A 113 0.70 -10.38 10.67
C GLN A 113 0.14 -10.18 9.26
N THR A 114 -0.83 -9.28 9.12
CA THR A 114 -1.36 -8.83 7.83
C THR A 114 -0.54 -7.67 7.29
N ASN A 115 -0.23 -7.72 6.00
CA ASN A 115 0.62 -6.75 5.33
C ASN A 115 -0.04 -6.28 4.03
N ILE A 116 0.03 -4.98 3.80
CA ILE A 116 -0.38 -4.37 2.54
C ILE A 116 0.84 -3.66 1.94
N ALA A 117 1.42 -4.21 0.88
CA ALA A 117 2.51 -3.56 0.14
C ALA A 117 1.94 -2.74 -1.02
N ILE A 118 2.33 -1.48 -1.10
CA ILE A 118 1.85 -0.55 -2.13
C ILE A 118 3.06 0.04 -2.84
N GLY A 119 2.99 0.09 -4.16
CA GLY A 119 4.09 0.60 -4.95
C GLY A 119 3.70 0.98 -6.37
N LEU A 120 4.73 1.36 -7.11
CA LEU A 120 4.69 1.74 -8.50
C LEU A 120 5.38 0.66 -9.33
N LEU A 121 4.86 0.44 -10.53
CA LEU A 121 5.39 -0.51 -11.49
C LEU A 121 5.57 0.18 -12.83
N GLU A 122 6.72 -0.05 -13.47
CA GLU A 122 6.95 0.32 -14.85
C GLU A 122 5.87 -0.32 -15.75
N PRO A 123 5.23 0.47 -16.62
CA PRO A 123 4.22 -0.06 -17.53
C PRO A 123 4.76 -1.25 -18.33
N LEU A 124 3.94 -2.30 -18.47
CA LEU A 124 4.23 -3.52 -19.23
C LEU A 124 5.39 -4.40 -18.70
N ASN A 125 6.18 -3.95 -17.73
CA ASN A 125 7.24 -4.77 -17.12
C ASN A 125 6.73 -5.46 -15.85
N LEU A 126 6.05 -6.60 -16.01
CA LEU A 126 5.51 -7.38 -14.88
C LEU A 126 6.57 -8.20 -14.13
N ASN A 127 7.78 -8.35 -14.67
CA ASN A 127 8.82 -9.23 -14.11
C ASN A 127 9.15 -8.93 -12.64
N PRO A 128 9.37 -7.67 -12.21
CA PRO A 128 9.64 -7.36 -10.81
C PRO A 128 8.46 -7.74 -9.90
N LEU A 129 7.23 -7.46 -10.34
CA LEU A 129 6.03 -7.79 -9.59
C LEU A 129 5.83 -9.30 -9.48
N THR A 130 6.07 -10.07 -10.54
CA THR A 130 6.00 -11.53 -10.52
C THR A 130 7.00 -12.14 -9.54
N ARG A 131 8.23 -11.61 -9.46
CA ARG A 131 9.22 -12.04 -8.45
C ARG A 131 8.71 -11.79 -7.03
N LEU A 132 8.14 -10.62 -6.78
CA LEU A 132 7.56 -10.26 -5.49
C LEU A 132 6.39 -11.18 -5.12
N ILE A 133 5.47 -11.45 -6.06
CA ILE A 133 4.33 -12.36 -5.88
C ILE A 133 4.80 -13.76 -5.48
N LYS A 134 5.85 -14.29 -6.14
CA LYS A 134 6.41 -15.61 -5.81
C LYS A 134 6.98 -15.64 -4.38
N LEU A 135 7.63 -14.57 -3.96
CA LEU A 135 8.25 -14.48 -2.64
C LEU A 135 7.19 -14.45 -1.52
N ILE A 136 6.17 -13.59 -1.65
CA ILE A 136 5.23 -13.31 -0.56
C ILE A 136 3.91 -14.07 -0.65
N SER A 137 3.61 -14.69 -1.80
CA SER A 137 2.37 -15.44 -2.03
C SER A 137 1.10 -14.65 -1.62
N PRO A 138 0.84 -13.49 -2.25
CA PRO A 138 -0.23 -12.61 -1.81
C PRO A 138 -1.61 -13.24 -2.00
N GLN A 139 -2.50 -13.01 -1.04
CA GLN A 139 -3.89 -13.45 -1.11
C GLN A 139 -4.75 -12.55 -1.97
N GLN A 140 -4.34 -11.29 -2.18
CA GLN A 140 -4.98 -10.40 -3.15
C GLN A 140 -3.95 -9.51 -3.84
N ILE A 141 -4.12 -9.37 -5.15
CA ILE A 141 -3.29 -8.52 -5.99
C ILE A 141 -4.22 -7.50 -6.64
N LEU A 142 -3.84 -6.23 -6.56
CA LEU A 142 -4.48 -5.14 -7.25
C LEU A 142 -3.42 -4.44 -8.10
N LEU A 143 -3.74 -4.24 -9.38
CA LEU A 143 -2.91 -3.49 -10.32
C LEU A 143 -3.80 -2.52 -11.08
N SER A 144 -3.46 -1.24 -11.05
CA SER A 144 -4.13 -0.21 -11.84
C SER A 144 -3.18 0.33 -12.90
N THR A 145 -3.68 0.34 -14.14
CA THR A 145 -2.96 0.75 -15.34
C THR A 145 -3.46 2.08 -15.90
N GLU A 146 -4.24 2.85 -15.12
CA GLU A 146 -4.86 4.11 -15.55
C GLU A 146 -3.88 5.31 -15.54
N VAL A 147 -2.73 5.15 -14.90
CA VAL A 147 -1.69 6.17 -14.71
C VAL A 147 -0.33 5.53 -14.92
N GLU A 148 0.66 6.34 -15.31
CA GLU A 148 2.03 5.89 -15.49
C GLU A 148 2.96 6.65 -14.52
N PRO A 149 3.79 5.95 -13.74
CA PRO A 149 3.88 4.48 -13.62
C PRO A 149 2.62 3.83 -13.02
N TRP A 150 2.38 2.55 -13.34
CA TRP A 150 1.23 1.79 -12.84
C TRP A 150 1.27 1.67 -11.31
N VAL A 151 0.11 1.53 -10.66
CA VAL A 151 0.02 1.39 -9.20
C VAL A 151 -0.34 -0.04 -8.84
N TYR A 152 0.41 -0.67 -7.94
CA TYR A 152 0.06 -1.97 -7.38
C TYR A 152 -0.23 -1.89 -5.88
N ALA A 153 -1.10 -2.78 -5.41
CA ALA A 153 -1.30 -3.07 -3.99
C ALA A 153 -1.43 -4.58 -3.78
N LEU A 154 -0.69 -5.13 -2.82
CA LEU A 154 -0.65 -6.56 -2.51
C LEU A 154 -1.08 -6.76 -1.05
N LEU A 155 -2.10 -7.57 -0.83
CA LEU A 155 -2.48 -8.06 0.50
C LEU A 155 -1.83 -9.43 0.71
N PHE A 156 -1.08 -9.56 1.79
CA PHE A 156 -0.46 -10.83 2.17
C PHE A 156 -0.35 -10.96 3.69
N TRP A 157 -0.41 -12.18 4.20
CA TRP A 157 -0.14 -12.47 5.61
C TRP A 157 0.74 -13.70 5.77
N PHE A 158 1.42 -13.78 6.91
CA PHE A 158 2.27 -14.90 7.28
C PHE A 158 2.02 -15.28 8.73
N SER A 159 1.99 -16.60 8.97
CA SER A 159 1.71 -17.22 10.26
C SER A 159 2.92 -17.22 11.19
N ASP A 160 4.14 -17.29 10.66
CA ASP A 160 5.37 -17.27 11.45
C ASP A 160 6.51 -16.58 10.69
N PHE A 161 7.31 -15.80 11.41
CA PHE A 161 8.54 -15.18 10.91
C PHE A 161 9.54 -16.24 10.38
N ASP A 162 9.50 -17.45 10.94
CA ASP A 162 10.30 -18.60 10.52
C ASP A 162 9.98 -19.08 9.10
N GLU A 163 8.73 -18.95 8.66
CA GLU A 163 8.31 -19.36 7.32
C GLU A 163 8.90 -18.41 6.25
N ILE A 164 9.00 -17.11 6.56
CA ILE A 164 9.63 -16.12 5.69
C ILE A 164 11.14 -16.38 5.59
N THR A 165 11.80 -16.62 6.73
CA THR A 165 13.24 -16.90 6.77
C THR A 165 13.58 -18.16 5.98
N LYS A 166 12.74 -19.20 6.08
CA LYS A 166 12.85 -20.41 5.24
C LYS A 166 12.70 -20.09 3.75
N ARG A 167 11.67 -19.34 3.35
CA ARG A 167 11.44 -19.00 1.92
C ARG A 167 12.57 -18.15 1.34
N LEU A 168 13.13 -17.23 2.12
CA LEU A 168 14.27 -16.38 1.73
C LEU A 168 15.60 -17.13 1.65
N SER A 169 15.76 -18.24 2.38
CA SER A 169 16.99 -19.05 2.37
C SER A 169 16.94 -20.19 1.33
N SER A 170 15.79 -20.44 0.71
CA SER A 170 15.58 -21.49 -0.29
C SER A 170 15.52 -21.02 -1.75
N GLY A 171 15.69 -19.72 -2.02
CA GLY A 171 15.69 -19.12 -3.37
C GLY A 171 17.00 -18.43 -3.70
#